data_AF-A0A2E5B8L1-F1
#
_entry.id   AF-A0A2E5B8L1-F1
#
_cell.length_a   1.000
_cell.length_b   1.000
_cell.length_c   1.000
_cell.angle_alpha   90.00
_cell.angle_beta   90.00
_cell.angle_gamma   90.00
#
_symmetry.space_group_name_H-M   'P 1'
#
loop_
_entity.id
_entity.type
_entity.pdbx_description
1 polymer ?
#
loop_
_entity_poly.entity_id
_entity_poly.type
_entity_poly.pdbx_seq_one_letter_code
_entity_poly.pdbx_strand_id
1 'polypeptide(L)' 'MTSSSVTTEYGKQNIFAKETQPQVIENYKGYIAEAELANGRWAMIGFVALLGAYITTGQVIPSIF' A
#
# COMPACT_ATOMS: atom_id res chain seq x y z
N MET A 1 -14.06 11.25 -22.26
CA MET A 1 -13.76 10.11 -23.15
C MET A 1 -12.97 10.64 -24.34
N THR A 2 -11.67 10.35 -24.43
CA THR A 2 -10.80 10.87 -25.50
C THR A 2 -10.96 9.98 -26.74
N SER A 3 -11.54 10.51 -27.81
CA SER A 3 -11.72 9.83 -29.10
C SER A 3 -10.36 9.49 -29.75
N SER A 4 -10.14 8.22 -30.11
CA SER A 4 -8.89 7.66 -30.64
C SER A 4 -8.75 7.71 -32.16
N SER A 5 -9.64 8.41 -32.86
CA SER A 5 -9.64 8.48 -34.33
C SER A 5 -9.12 9.82 -34.83
N VAL A 6 -8.16 9.79 -35.75
CA VAL A 6 -7.63 10.98 -36.43
C VAL A 6 -8.06 10.95 -37.90
N THR A 7 -8.61 12.06 -38.39
CA THR A 7 -8.97 12.23 -39.81
C THR A 7 -7.74 12.67 -40.58
N THR A 8 -7.28 11.83 -41.51
CA THR A 8 -6.15 12.15 -42.40
C THR A 8 -6.59 13.07 -43.54
N GLU A 9 -5.65 13.74 -44.21
CA GLU A 9 -5.92 14.78 -45.23
C GLU A 9 -6.82 14.35 -46.41
N TYR A 10 -7.04 13.04 -46.57
CA TYR A 10 -7.94 12.45 -47.57
C TYR A 10 -9.33 12.07 -47.01
N GLY A 11 -9.72 12.60 -45.85
CA GLY A 11 -11.03 12.35 -45.24
C GLY A 11 -11.20 10.93 -44.68
N LYS A 12 -10.13 10.13 -44.58
CA LYS A 12 -10.17 8.78 -44.02
C LYS A 12 -9.97 8.82 -42.51
N GLN A 13 -10.91 8.21 -41.79
CA GLN A 13 -10.86 8.03 -40.34
C GLN A 13 -10.06 6.77 -40.01
N ASN A 14 -8.82 6.95 -39.56
CA ASN A 14 -7.94 5.83 -39.19
C ASN A 14 -7.80 5.74 -37.67
N ILE A 15 -7.82 4.52 -37.15
CA ILE A 15 -7.50 4.21 -35.76
C ILE A 15 -6.03 3.80 -35.73
N PHE A 16 -5.17 4.67 -35.19
CA PHE A 16 -3.77 4.34 -34.97
C PHE A 16 -3.62 3.59 -33.65
N ALA A 17 -2.70 2.61 -33.60
CA ALA A 17 -2.37 1.92 -32.37
C ALA A 17 -1.91 2.95 -31.33
N LYS A 18 -2.66 3.07 -30.23
CA LYS A 18 -2.35 3.98 -29.14
C LYS A 18 -1.85 3.14 -27.98
N GLU A 19 -0.59 3.34 -27.61
CA GLU A 19 -0.02 2.68 -26.44
C GLU A 19 -0.72 3.17 -25.17
N THR A 20 -0.89 2.27 -24.21
CA THR A 20 -1.38 2.64 -22.88
C THR A 20 -0.32 3.50 -22.19
N GLN A 21 -0.73 4.60 -21.58
CA GLN A 21 0.20 5.44 -20.83
C GLN A 21 0.62 4.69 -19.56
N PRO A 22 1.93 4.45 -19.32
CA PRO A 22 2.38 3.84 -18.07
C PRO A 22 2.00 4.75 -16.91
N GLN A 23 1.22 4.23 -15.97
CA GLN A 23 0.89 4.92 -14.73
C GLN A 23 2.06 4.74 -13.76
N VAL A 24 2.76 5.82 -13.44
CA VAL A 24 3.81 5.79 -12.43
C VAL A 24 3.13 5.77 -11.06
N ILE A 25 3.26 4.66 -10.34
CA ILE A 25 2.82 4.57 -8.95
C ILE A 25 3.94 5.17 -8.10
N GLU A 26 3.90 6.48 -7.86
CA GLU A 26 4.98 7.22 -7.18
C GLU A 26 5.24 6.74 -5.75
N ASN A 27 4.25 6.11 -5.10
CA ASN A 27 4.32 5.70 -3.69
C ASN A 27 4.37 4.18 -3.50
N TYR A 28 4.88 3.41 -4.45
CA TYR A 28 5.04 1.97 -4.27
C TYR A 28 6.21 1.67 -3.32
N LYS A 29 5.93 1.54 -2.02
CA LYS A 29 6.93 1.19 -0.99
C LYS A 29 7.30 -0.30 -0.97
N GLY A 30 6.56 -1.14 -1.68
CA GLY A 30 6.78 -2.58 -1.76
C GLY A 30 6.21 -3.34 -0.56
N TYR A 31 5.62 -4.50 -0.84
CA TYR A 31 4.93 -5.34 0.14
C TYR A 31 5.79 -5.72 1.35
N ILE A 32 7.08 -6.00 1.14
CA ILE A 32 8.00 -6.42 2.21
C ILE A 32 8.23 -5.29 3.23
N ALA A 33 8.47 -4.06 2.77
CA ALA A 33 8.72 -2.94 3.66
C ALA A 33 7.47 -2.58 4.49
N GLU A 34 6.28 -2.71 3.91
CA GLU A 34 5.03 -2.50 4.65
C GLU A 34 4.78 -3.59 5.69
N ALA A 35 5.11 -4.85 5.37
CA ALA A 35 5.01 -5.97 6.30
C ALA A 35 5.96 -5.81 7.50
N GLU A 36 7.19 -5.35 7.28
CA GLU A 36 8.15 -5.06 8.36
C GLU A 36 7.65 -3.93 9.27
N LEU A 37 7.10 -2.85 8.70
CA LEU A 37 6.53 -1.75 9.47
C LEU A 37 5.30 -2.19 10.28
N ALA A 38 4.44 -3.04 9.71
CA ALA A 38 3.29 -3.59 10.41
C ALA A 38 3.75 -4.43 11.61
N ASN A 39 4.68 -5.36 11.41
CA ASN A 39 5.23 -6.20 12.47
C ASN A 39 5.91 -5.36 13.57
N GLY A 40 6.67 -4.33 13.18
CA GLY A 40 7.30 -3.40 14.13
C GLY A 40 6.28 -2.66 15.01
N ARG A 41 5.16 -2.19 14.44
CA ARG A 41 4.09 -1.53 15.20
C ARG A 41 3.42 -2.47 16.19
N TRP A 42 3.12 -3.70 15.77
CA TRP A 42 2.54 -4.72 16.66
C TRP A 42 3.47 -5.05 17.82
N ALA A 43 4.78 -5.15 17.57
CA ALA A 43 5.77 -5.37 18.62
C ALA A 43 5.81 -4.21 19.63
N MET A 44 5.75 -2.95 19.17
CA MET A 44 5.72 -1.78 20.04
C MET A 44 4.47 -1.76 20.94
N ILE A 45 3.30 -2.07 20.38
CA ILE A 45 2.05 -2.17 21.15
C ILE A 45 2.15 -3.30 22.18
N GLY A 46 2.66 -4.47 21.80
CA GLY A 46 2.87 -5.60 22.71
C GLY A 46 3.80 -5.24 23.88
N PHE A 47 4.86 -4.50 23.62
CA PHE A 47 5.78 -4.02 24.67
C PHE A 47 5.11 -3.03 25.63
N VAL A 48 4.39 -2.04 25.12
CA VAL A 48 3.67 -1.07 25.96
C VAL A 48 2.57 -1.76 26.78
N ALA A 49 1.86 -2.72 26.18
CA ALA A 49 0.86 -3.52 26.88
C ALA A 49 1.49 -4.35 28.00
N LEU A 50 2.68 -4.92 27.79
CA LEU A 50 3.42 -5.65 28.82
C LEU A 50 3.81 -4.74 29.99
N LEU A 51 4.33 -3.55 29.70
CA LEU A 51 4.65 -2.57 30.73
C LEU A 51 3.39 -2.12 31.50
N GLY A 52 2.29 -1.85 30.78
CA GLY A 52 1.00 -1.50 31.37
C GLY A 52 0.44 -2.62 32.25
N ALA A 53 0.54 -3.87 31.82
CA ALA A 53 0.15 -5.04 32.61
C ALA A 53 1.00 -5.14 33.89
N TYR A 54 2.31 -5.01 33.80
CA TYR A 54 3.18 -5.04 34.98
C TYR A 54 2.85 -3.94 36.00
N ILE A 55 2.58 -2.71 35.54
CA ILE A 55 2.24 -1.59 36.42
C ILE A 55 0.87 -1.79 37.09
N THR A 56 -0.11 -2.35 36.37
CA THR A 56 -1.50 -2.45 36.85
C THR A 56 -1.78 -3.72 37.65
N THR A 57 -1.19 -4.87 37.28
CA THR A 57 -1.44 -6.17 37.91
C THR A 57 -0.23 -6.73 38.66
N GLY A 58 0.95 -6.12 38.56
CA GLY A 58 2.18 -6.61 39.17
C GLY A 58 2.76 -7.85 38.50
N GLN A 59 2.14 -8.33 37.41
CA GLN A 59 2.55 -9.54 36.69
C GLN A 59 3.16 -9.15 35.33
N VAL A 60 4.38 -9.60 35.06
CA VAL A 60 5.08 -9.37 33.78
C VAL A 60 4.39 -10.12 32.62
N ILE A 61 3.70 -11.21 32.94
CA ILE A 61 2.88 -11.98 32.01
C ILE A 61 1.48 -12.05 32.65
N PRO A 62 0.50 -11.23 32.22
CA PRO A 62 -0.89 -11.54 32.53
C PRO A 62 -1.18 -12.90 31.91
N SER A 63 -1.61 -13.86 32.71
CA SER A 63 -1.90 -15.22 32.24
C SER A 63 -2.96 -15.18 31.14
N ILE A 64 -2.50 -15.31 29.89
CA ILE A 64 -3.30 -15.68 28.72
C ILE A 64 -2.76 -17.04 28.27
N PHE A 65 -3.07 -18.03 29.11
CA PHE A 65 -3.14 -19.47 28.86
C PHE A 65 -4.19 -20.02 29.81
#